data_AF-A0A090WI61-F1
#
_entry.id   AF-A0A090WI61-F1
#
_cell.length_a   1.000
_cell.length_b   1.000
_cell.length_c   1.000
_cell.angle_alpha   90.00
_cell.angle_beta   90.00
_cell.angle_gamma   90.00
#
_symmetry.space_group_name_H-M   'P 1'
#
loop_
_entity.id
_entity.type
_entity.pdbx_description
1 polymer ?
#
loop_
_entity_poly.entity_id
_entity_poly.type
_entity_poly.pdbx_seq_one_letter_code
_entity_poly.pdbx_strand_id
1 'polypeptide(L)'
;MRKLLLICCIIGVFCFGFSQRDIYRFKHFSTADGLSQNTIIAIQQDSLGQIWFGTRDGLNKFDGSEFTIYRHQKDNPLSISNNDILCIEKGHSGYLWIGTYLGLNKYNPKTDSFKTYKTNNTTIGNNIIWSVKELTNKEIWVGTPSGVSVYDKTIDALKSLDSGYQVYSIFESKSGIVYLGTNLGLQQSTKHANGNYTFEIIKGTENLIIQDFEETARGHLLLGTKTKSVIEFYPKTKSVHPYFNKTELVGKNKNVRQLLFDGKGNLWLGTYNGLQIANEEKHIITLHKNINDNESLSDNYIKALFKDKKGAIWIGTYYGGVTLWDESNVNFVNITQKPGNMGLKFKAVSSIVRHKNLLFFGTEGGGISILNTQNSTYKYVGVREYPNLKSNNIKSLYITDDKNLWIGTFNKGMVLYNFVDDVFENEKISNKLVNLINNSCVYNINRDNFGHLLFGVLGKGVIQYNIETKAFNVFNTASIGLSNDIIRDIEVDAQNNIWVSTIEGLNLISSNKEVKHFFYDDKQNSGYSTTTIFKDSKSVIWAGAEAGGLYKFDGNDFVPVNLKTGKESTIVVRSILEGNNGNFWISTNNQGLLYYNPIEEKILKNYTYKTA
;
A
#
# COMPACT_ATOMS: atom_id res chain seq x y z
N MET A 1 -73.38 -13.30 0.76
CA MET A 1 -72.16 -14.01 1.23
C MET A 1 -70.94 -13.29 0.66
N ARG A 2 -70.25 -12.50 1.50
CA ARG A 2 -69.01 -11.79 1.16
C ARG A 2 -67.86 -12.80 1.16
N LYS A 3 -67.13 -12.95 0.05
CA LYS A 3 -65.80 -13.58 0.03
C LYS A 3 -64.75 -12.48 0.11
N LEU A 4 -63.99 -12.50 1.21
CA LEU A 4 -62.83 -11.65 1.46
C LEU A 4 -61.66 -12.22 0.64
N LEU A 5 -61.09 -11.46 -0.29
CA LEU A 5 -59.86 -11.82 -0.99
C LEU A 5 -58.69 -11.18 -0.24
N LEU A 6 -57.87 -12.00 0.41
CA LEU A 6 -56.66 -11.59 1.11
C LEU A 6 -55.54 -11.41 0.06
N ILE A 7 -55.12 -10.18 -0.20
CA ILE A 7 -53.95 -9.89 -1.06
C ILE A 7 -52.74 -9.78 -0.13
N CYS A 8 -51.90 -10.82 -0.10
CA CYS A 8 -50.58 -10.77 0.52
C CYS A 8 -49.62 -10.01 -0.41
N CYS A 9 -49.30 -8.76 -0.07
CA CYS A 9 -48.17 -8.05 -0.63
C CYS A 9 -46.86 -8.65 -0.09
N ILE A 10 -46.19 -9.48 -0.89
CA ILE A 10 -44.77 -9.80 -0.70
C ILE A 10 -43.97 -8.53 -1.06
N ILE A 11 -43.52 -7.82 -0.03
CA ILE A 11 -42.52 -6.76 -0.18
C ILE A 11 -41.19 -7.48 -0.38
N GLY A 12 -40.78 -7.62 -1.63
CA GLY A 12 -39.43 -8.02 -1.98
C GLY A 12 -38.45 -6.95 -1.51
N VAL A 13 -37.79 -7.19 -0.39
CA VAL A 13 -36.60 -6.44 0.01
C VAL A 13 -35.52 -6.76 -1.02
N PHE A 14 -35.38 -5.88 -2.02
CA PHE A 14 -34.17 -5.84 -2.84
C PHE A 14 -33.03 -5.37 -1.94
N CYS A 15 -32.37 -6.32 -1.28
CA CYS A 15 -31.00 -6.13 -0.82
C CYS A 15 -30.16 -5.89 -2.08
N PHE A 16 -29.97 -4.63 -2.46
CA PHE A 16 -28.83 -4.25 -3.28
C PHE A 16 -27.58 -4.53 -2.44
N GLY A 17 -27.10 -5.77 -2.54
CA GLY A 17 -25.75 -6.09 -2.14
C GLY A 17 -24.84 -5.20 -2.96
N PHE A 18 -24.25 -4.19 -2.33
CA PHE A 18 -23.04 -3.58 -2.84
C PHE A 18 -22.00 -4.69 -2.87
N SER A 19 -21.92 -5.41 -3.98
CA SER A 19 -20.70 -6.14 -4.33
C SER A 19 -19.62 -5.07 -4.36
N GLN A 20 -18.78 -5.06 -3.32
CA GLN A 20 -17.57 -4.25 -3.31
C GLN A 20 -16.81 -4.70 -4.55
N ARG A 21 -16.69 -3.83 -5.56
CA ARG A 21 -15.73 -4.07 -6.63
C ARG A 21 -14.38 -4.07 -5.95
N ASP A 22 -13.73 -5.22 -5.89
CA ASP A 22 -12.34 -5.28 -5.48
C ASP A 22 -11.53 -4.39 -6.42
N ILE A 23 -11.05 -3.27 -5.89
CA ILE A 23 -10.20 -2.34 -6.62
C ILE A 23 -8.78 -2.91 -6.52
N TYR A 24 -8.14 -3.21 -7.64
CA TYR A 24 -6.76 -3.69 -7.65
C TYR A 24 -5.84 -2.52 -7.99
N ARG A 25 -5.04 -2.08 -7.01
CA ARG A 25 -3.99 -1.05 -7.17
C ARG A 25 -2.63 -1.68 -7.02
N PHE A 26 -1.77 -1.44 -8.00
CA PHE A 26 -0.45 -2.06 -8.08
C PHE A 26 0.66 -1.03 -7.85
N LYS A 27 1.75 -1.50 -7.24
CA LYS A 27 3.05 -0.82 -7.24
C LYS A 27 3.95 -1.50 -8.25
N HIS A 28 4.93 -0.78 -8.79
CA HIS A 28 5.82 -1.31 -9.83
C HIS A 28 7.28 -1.16 -9.44
N PHE A 29 8.08 -2.15 -9.86
CA PHE A 29 9.53 -2.11 -9.81
C PHE A 29 10.09 -2.46 -11.19
N SER A 30 11.04 -1.67 -11.64
CA SER A 30 11.66 -1.73 -12.97
C SER A 30 13.16 -1.53 -12.87
N THR A 31 13.84 -1.46 -14.01
CA THR A 31 15.26 -1.07 -14.08
C THR A 31 15.53 0.31 -13.46
N ALA A 32 14.55 1.21 -13.41
CA ALA A 32 14.71 2.52 -12.75
C ALA A 32 14.83 2.38 -11.22
N ASP A 33 14.36 1.27 -10.66
CA ASP A 33 14.34 0.97 -9.22
C ASP A 33 15.50 0.06 -8.80
N GLY A 34 16.38 -0.32 -9.74
CA GLY A 34 17.57 -1.15 -9.47
C GLY A 34 17.48 -2.60 -9.97
N LEU A 35 16.34 -3.01 -10.55
CA LEU A 35 16.20 -4.33 -11.18
C LEU A 35 17.18 -4.48 -12.37
N SER A 36 17.78 -5.65 -12.56
CA SER A 36 18.75 -5.86 -13.64
C SER A 36 18.14 -5.78 -15.04
N GLN A 37 16.89 -6.25 -15.20
CA GLN A 37 16.16 -6.30 -16.48
C GLN A 37 14.65 -6.51 -16.25
N ASN A 38 13.78 -5.97 -17.12
CA ASN A 38 12.33 -5.91 -16.91
C ASN A 38 11.53 -7.20 -17.22
N THR A 39 12.14 -8.24 -17.76
CA THR A 39 11.47 -9.52 -18.07
C THR A 39 11.63 -10.45 -16.87
N ILE A 40 10.59 -10.56 -16.07
CA ILE A 40 10.57 -11.40 -14.87
C ILE A 40 10.06 -12.79 -15.22
N ILE A 41 10.93 -13.79 -15.07
CA ILE A 41 10.64 -15.18 -15.43
C ILE A 41 10.23 -16.01 -14.20
N ALA A 42 10.85 -15.74 -13.05
CA ALA A 42 10.63 -16.49 -11.82
C ALA A 42 10.69 -15.56 -10.60
N ILE A 43 9.91 -15.88 -9.58
CA ILE A 43 9.89 -15.15 -8.31
C ILE A 43 9.88 -16.19 -7.18
N GLN A 44 10.72 -15.99 -6.17
CA GLN A 44 10.77 -16.86 -5.00
C GLN A 44 11.14 -16.07 -3.74
N GLN A 45 10.72 -16.53 -2.57
CA GLN A 45 11.12 -15.95 -1.29
C GLN A 45 12.00 -16.92 -0.50
N ASP A 46 13.12 -16.43 0.03
CA ASP A 46 14.03 -17.26 0.81
C ASP A 46 13.57 -17.44 2.28
N SER A 47 14.44 -18.06 3.09
CA SER A 47 14.17 -18.26 4.52
C SER A 47 14.24 -16.96 5.34
N LEU A 48 15.03 -15.97 4.90
CA LEU A 48 15.22 -14.68 5.57
C LEU A 48 14.12 -13.67 5.21
N GLY A 49 13.32 -13.97 4.18
CA GLY A 49 12.20 -13.13 3.74
C GLY A 49 12.52 -12.26 2.54
N GLN A 50 13.73 -12.35 1.98
CA GLN A 50 14.13 -11.61 0.79
C GLN A 50 13.46 -12.22 -0.44
N ILE A 51 13.10 -11.37 -1.39
CA ILE A 51 12.47 -11.79 -2.64
C ILE A 51 13.52 -11.89 -3.73
N TRP A 52 13.50 -12.99 -4.47
CA TRP A 52 14.42 -13.29 -5.56
C TRP A 52 13.67 -13.25 -6.88
N PHE A 53 14.20 -12.49 -7.84
CA PHE A 53 13.65 -12.36 -9.19
C PHE A 53 14.63 -12.88 -10.22
N GLY A 54 14.20 -13.88 -10.98
CA GLY A 54 14.92 -14.37 -12.15
C GLY A 54 14.52 -13.55 -13.37
N THR A 55 15.51 -12.98 -14.07
CA THR A 55 15.28 -12.19 -15.28
C THR A 55 15.95 -12.81 -16.50
N ARG A 56 15.71 -12.25 -17.69
CA ARG A 56 16.47 -12.61 -18.90
C ARG A 56 17.93 -12.18 -18.86
N ASP A 57 18.29 -11.32 -17.91
CA ASP A 57 19.65 -10.84 -17.76
C ASP A 57 19.97 -10.55 -16.28
N GLY A 58 20.13 -11.61 -15.49
CA GLY A 58 20.59 -11.57 -14.11
C GLY A 58 19.57 -12.12 -13.10
N LEU A 59 20.11 -12.61 -11.98
CA LEU A 59 19.32 -12.97 -10.80
C LEU A 59 19.36 -11.79 -9.82
N ASN A 60 18.21 -11.39 -9.32
CA ASN A 60 18.06 -10.22 -8.45
C ASN A 60 17.60 -10.67 -7.07
N LYS A 61 18.23 -10.17 -6.01
CA LYS A 61 17.81 -10.35 -4.62
C LYS A 61 17.36 -9.01 -4.07
N PHE A 62 16.13 -8.94 -3.59
CA PHE A 62 15.51 -7.74 -3.06
C PHE A 62 15.26 -7.91 -1.57
N ASP A 63 15.84 -7.01 -0.77
CA ASP A 63 15.74 -7.04 0.68
C ASP A 63 14.56 -6.22 1.26
N GLY A 64 13.77 -5.59 0.38
CA GLY A 64 12.72 -4.65 0.76
C GLY A 64 13.07 -3.19 0.46
N SER A 65 14.34 -2.90 0.19
CA SER A 65 14.84 -1.57 -0.13
C SER A 65 15.70 -1.54 -1.39
N GLU A 66 16.64 -2.47 -1.53
CA GLU A 66 17.65 -2.46 -2.59
C GLU A 66 17.71 -3.81 -3.33
N PHE A 67 18.17 -3.76 -4.59
CA PHE A 67 18.43 -4.94 -5.40
C PHE A 67 19.92 -5.27 -5.43
N THR A 68 20.27 -6.49 -5.02
CA THR A 68 21.58 -7.09 -5.31
C THR A 68 21.48 -7.91 -6.59
N ILE A 69 22.34 -7.65 -7.57
CA ILE A 69 22.32 -8.31 -8.88
C ILE A 69 23.47 -9.33 -8.98
N TYR A 70 23.12 -10.57 -9.31
CA TYR A 70 24.06 -11.65 -9.60
C TYR A 70 24.10 -11.93 -11.10
N ARG A 71 25.31 -11.87 -11.69
CA ARG A 71 25.58 -12.12 -13.10
C ARG A 71 26.70 -13.13 -13.28
N HIS A 72 26.70 -13.79 -14.42
CA HIS A 72 27.77 -14.69 -14.81
C HIS A 72 29.08 -13.93 -14.99
N GLN A 73 30.15 -14.47 -14.42
CA GLN A 73 31.50 -13.96 -14.53
C GLN A 73 32.39 -15.08 -15.04
N LYS A 74 33.00 -14.86 -16.22
CA LYS A 74 33.79 -15.88 -16.93
C LYS A 74 34.91 -16.46 -16.07
N ASP A 75 35.57 -15.61 -15.27
CA ASP A 75 36.75 -15.98 -14.50
C ASP A 75 36.43 -16.33 -13.03
N ASN A 76 35.14 -16.31 -12.64
CA ASN A 76 34.71 -16.65 -11.29
C ASN A 76 33.80 -17.90 -11.32
N PRO A 77 34.32 -19.08 -10.96
CA PRO A 77 33.54 -20.33 -10.96
C PRO A 77 32.46 -20.36 -9.87
N LEU A 78 32.49 -19.42 -8.92
CA LEU A 78 31.47 -19.26 -7.87
C LEU A 78 30.35 -18.30 -8.28
N SER A 79 30.39 -17.75 -9.50
CA SER A 79 29.30 -16.94 -10.07
C SER A 79 28.21 -17.83 -10.67
N ILE A 80 27.04 -17.25 -10.91
CA ILE A 80 25.94 -17.96 -11.59
C ILE A 80 26.36 -18.39 -13.00
N SER A 81 25.87 -19.54 -13.47
CA SER A 81 26.33 -20.14 -14.72
C SER A 81 25.92 -19.42 -16.00
N ASN A 82 24.85 -18.61 -15.95
CA ASN A 82 24.31 -17.82 -17.04
C ASN A 82 23.40 -16.71 -16.50
N ASN A 83 23.20 -15.65 -17.28
CA ASN A 83 22.33 -14.53 -16.89
C ASN A 83 20.83 -14.79 -17.18
N ASP A 84 20.49 -15.66 -18.14
CA ASP A 84 19.10 -15.97 -18.47
C ASP A 84 18.54 -16.97 -17.46
N ILE A 85 17.81 -16.45 -16.47
CA ILE A 85 17.22 -17.20 -15.37
C ILE A 85 15.85 -17.73 -15.78
N LEU A 86 15.62 -19.01 -15.55
CA LEU A 86 14.42 -19.72 -16.02
C LEU A 86 13.53 -20.22 -14.89
N CYS A 87 14.10 -20.56 -13.73
CA CYS A 87 13.35 -20.91 -12.54
C CYS A 87 14.17 -20.70 -11.27
N ILE A 88 13.49 -20.55 -10.14
CA ILE A 88 14.09 -20.44 -8.81
C ILE A 88 13.26 -21.31 -7.88
N GLU A 89 13.89 -22.26 -7.21
CA GLU A 89 13.25 -23.08 -6.18
C GLU A 89 13.99 -22.95 -4.86
N LYS A 90 13.22 -22.83 -3.78
CA LYS A 90 13.78 -22.77 -2.44
C LYS A 90 14.19 -24.17 -2.01
N GLY A 91 15.46 -24.31 -1.62
CA GLY A 91 15.99 -25.54 -1.08
C GLY A 91 15.90 -25.64 0.44
N HIS A 92 16.12 -26.84 0.98
CA HIS A 92 16.33 -27.06 2.42
C HIS A 92 17.54 -26.27 2.95
N SER A 93 17.59 -26.00 4.26
CA SER A 93 18.70 -25.30 4.92
C SER A 93 19.04 -23.90 4.37
N GLY A 94 18.10 -23.27 3.66
CA GLY A 94 18.25 -21.91 3.12
C GLY A 94 18.98 -21.84 1.77
N TYR A 95 19.38 -22.98 1.18
CA TYR A 95 19.90 -22.98 -0.19
C TYR A 95 18.82 -22.54 -1.18
N LEU A 96 19.23 -22.01 -2.33
CA LEU A 96 18.34 -21.83 -3.48
C LEU A 96 18.87 -22.65 -4.66
N TRP A 97 17.96 -23.21 -5.44
CA TRP A 97 18.26 -23.85 -6.70
C TRP A 97 17.77 -22.96 -7.84
N ILE A 98 18.67 -22.63 -8.76
CA ILE A 98 18.41 -21.69 -9.85
C ILE A 98 18.67 -22.38 -11.17
N GLY A 99 17.61 -22.57 -11.94
CA GLY A 99 17.70 -23.03 -13.31
C GLY A 99 18.01 -21.86 -14.25
N THR A 100 18.98 -22.06 -15.14
CA THR A 100 19.36 -21.07 -16.14
C THR A 100 19.33 -21.68 -17.54
N TYR A 101 19.54 -20.86 -18.56
CA TYR A 101 19.71 -21.36 -19.93
C TYR A 101 20.95 -22.26 -20.08
N LEU A 102 21.99 -22.10 -19.24
CA LEU A 102 23.19 -22.93 -19.26
C LEU A 102 23.55 -23.47 -17.86
N GLY A 103 22.69 -24.32 -17.32
CA GLY A 103 22.97 -25.17 -16.17
C GLY A 103 22.09 -24.90 -14.96
N LEU A 104 22.19 -25.80 -13.99
CA LEU A 104 21.58 -25.68 -12.67
C LEU A 104 22.60 -25.07 -11.71
N ASN A 105 22.16 -24.15 -10.87
CA ASN A 105 23.01 -23.52 -9.87
C ASN A 105 22.44 -23.74 -8.47
N LYS A 106 23.30 -24.06 -7.51
CA LYS A 106 22.98 -24.11 -6.09
C LYS A 106 23.62 -22.93 -5.39
N TYR A 107 22.80 -21.99 -4.95
CA TYR A 107 23.23 -20.81 -4.19
C TYR A 107 23.34 -21.15 -2.70
N ASN A 108 24.48 -20.83 -2.11
CA ASN A 108 24.73 -20.96 -0.68
C ASN A 108 24.66 -19.57 -0.01
N PRO A 109 23.66 -19.31 0.84
CA PRO A 109 23.52 -18.02 1.50
C PRO A 109 24.63 -17.73 2.53
N LYS A 110 25.35 -18.74 3.04
CA LYS A 110 26.41 -18.55 4.04
C LYS A 110 27.70 -17.99 3.43
N THR A 111 27.96 -18.33 2.18
CA THR A 111 29.18 -17.97 1.45
C THR A 111 28.91 -17.01 0.29
N ASP A 112 27.64 -16.63 0.07
CA ASP A 112 27.17 -15.79 -1.04
C ASP A 112 27.72 -16.25 -2.41
N SER A 113 27.67 -17.57 -2.64
CA SER A 113 28.33 -18.20 -3.79
C SER A 113 27.46 -19.25 -4.46
N PHE A 114 27.70 -19.48 -5.75
CA PHE A 114 27.00 -20.48 -6.56
C PHE A 114 27.90 -21.69 -6.81
N LYS A 115 27.27 -22.87 -6.82
CA LYS A 115 27.85 -24.10 -7.37
C LYS A 115 27.07 -24.51 -8.60
N THR A 116 27.76 -24.67 -9.73
CA THR A 116 27.14 -24.96 -11.03
C THR A 116 27.21 -26.44 -11.39
N TYR A 117 26.12 -26.96 -11.96
CA TYR A 117 26.01 -28.28 -12.56
C TYR A 117 25.70 -28.11 -14.07
N LYS A 118 26.48 -28.78 -14.94
CA LYS A 118 26.39 -28.72 -16.43
C LYS A 118 26.60 -30.10 -17.05
N THR A 119 26.12 -30.32 -18.28
CA THR A 119 26.21 -31.58 -19.05
C THR A 119 27.61 -32.19 -19.04
N ASN A 120 28.65 -31.38 -19.22
CA ASN A 120 30.02 -31.86 -19.40
C ASN A 120 30.71 -32.24 -18.09
N ASN A 121 30.12 -31.88 -16.94
CA ASN A 121 30.71 -32.12 -15.62
C ASN A 121 29.92 -33.16 -14.79
N THR A 122 28.59 -33.30 -14.96
CA THR A 122 27.74 -34.05 -14.00
C THR A 122 26.41 -34.59 -14.57
N THR A 123 26.40 -35.17 -15.78
CA THR A 123 25.26 -35.95 -16.34
C THR A 123 23.88 -35.25 -16.34
N ILE A 124 23.83 -33.96 -16.66
CA ILE A 124 22.54 -33.32 -17.00
C ILE A 124 22.17 -33.73 -18.43
N GLY A 125 20.94 -34.19 -18.68
CA GLY A 125 20.47 -34.51 -20.03
C GLY A 125 20.37 -33.28 -20.96
N ASN A 126 20.33 -32.07 -20.40
CA ASN A 126 20.24 -30.79 -21.12
C ASN A 126 20.66 -29.61 -20.22
N ASN A 127 21.41 -28.63 -20.73
CA ASN A 127 21.81 -27.47 -19.93
C ASN A 127 20.69 -26.44 -19.70
N ILE A 128 19.58 -26.49 -20.45
CA ILE A 128 18.44 -25.59 -20.27
C ILE A 128 17.55 -26.16 -19.17
N ILE A 129 17.42 -25.42 -18.07
CA ILE A 129 16.64 -25.86 -16.90
C ILE A 129 15.34 -25.05 -16.81
N TRP A 130 14.19 -25.65 -17.09
CA TRP A 130 12.90 -24.94 -17.07
C TRP A 130 12.19 -24.99 -15.73
N SER A 131 12.39 -26.05 -14.96
CA SER A 131 11.74 -26.21 -13.66
C SER A 131 12.67 -26.94 -12.71
N VAL A 132 12.63 -26.54 -11.44
CA VAL A 132 13.26 -27.26 -10.34
C VAL A 132 12.23 -27.39 -9.24
N LYS A 133 12.16 -28.57 -8.63
CA LYS A 133 11.29 -28.83 -7.49
C LYS A 133 12.04 -29.61 -6.42
N GLU A 134 12.06 -29.09 -5.21
CA GLU A 134 12.41 -29.92 -4.05
C GLU A 134 11.14 -30.64 -3.58
N LEU A 135 11.22 -31.97 -3.55
CA LEU A 135 10.17 -32.83 -3.04
C LEU A 135 10.24 -32.92 -1.51
N THR A 136 9.18 -33.40 -0.89
CA THR A 136 9.07 -33.57 0.57
C THR A 136 10.13 -34.53 1.13
N ASN A 137 10.59 -35.49 0.32
CA ASN A 137 11.69 -36.40 0.64
C ASN A 137 13.10 -35.78 0.46
N LYS A 138 13.18 -34.48 0.12
CA LYS A 138 14.40 -33.70 -0.14
C LYS A 138 15.14 -34.07 -1.44
N GLU A 139 14.52 -34.85 -2.32
CA GLU A 139 15.03 -35.03 -3.68
C GLU A 139 14.79 -33.75 -4.49
N ILE A 140 15.78 -33.35 -5.30
CA ILE A 140 15.66 -32.21 -6.20
C ILE A 140 15.42 -32.74 -7.61
N TRP A 141 14.22 -32.47 -8.12
CA TRP A 141 13.81 -32.85 -9.47
C TRP A 141 13.98 -31.67 -10.41
N VAL A 142 14.41 -31.95 -11.63
CA VAL A 142 14.82 -30.97 -12.62
C VAL A 142 14.14 -31.27 -13.95
N GLY A 143 13.32 -30.33 -14.40
CA GLY A 143 12.60 -30.39 -15.67
C GLY A 143 13.40 -29.69 -16.76
N THR A 144 13.56 -30.37 -17.90
CA THR A 144 14.36 -29.89 -19.03
C THR A 144 13.59 -30.09 -20.34
N PRO A 145 14.07 -29.50 -21.46
CA PRO A 145 13.51 -29.80 -22.78
C PRO A 145 13.63 -31.27 -23.21
N SER A 146 14.50 -32.05 -22.57
CA SER A 146 14.79 -33.44 -22.94
C SER A 146 14.11 -34.47 -22.02
N GLY A 147 13.49 -34.03 -20.93
CA GLY A 147 12.86 -34.90 -19.94
C GLY A 147 13.09 -34.42 -18.51
N VAL A 148 12.99 -35.35 -17.57
CA VAL A 148 13.15 -35.11 -16.13
C VAL A 148 14.42 -35.79 -15.59
N SER A 149 15.12 -35.11 -14.71
CA SER A 149 16.30 -35.61 -14.00
C SER A 149 16.16 -35.40 -12.49
N VAL A 150 16.88 -36.18 -11.69
CA VAL A 150 16.95 -36.04 -10.23
C VAL A 150 18.39 -35.79 -9.80
N TYR A 151 18.58 -34.89 -8.83
CA TYR A 151 19.87 -34.64 -8.22
C TYR A 151 20.19 -35.74 -7.20
N ASP A 152 21.27 -36.47 -7.47
CA ASP A 152 21.80 -37.47 -6.56
C ASP A 152 22.86 -36.82 -5.66
N LYS A 153 22.53 -36.66 -4.38
CA LYS A 153 23.42 -36.09 -3.36
C LYS A 153 24.67 -36.92 -3.07
N THR A 154 24.66 -38.23 -3.38
CA THR A 154 25.77 -39.14 -3.05
C THR A 154 26.95 -38.94 -3.99
N ILE A 155 26.65 -38.70 -5.26
CA ILE A 155 27.63 -38.42 -6.32
C ILE A 155 27.67 -36.94 -6.72
N ASP A 156 26.81 -36.11 -6.11
CA ASP A 156 26.70 -34.66 -6.36
C ASP A 156 26.53 -34.36 -7.87
N ALA A 157 25.65 -35.12 -8.52
CA ALA A 157 25.38 -35.06 -9.95
C ALA A 157 23.90 -35.27 -10.27
N LEU A 158 23.49 -35.00 -11.51
CA LEU A 158 22.13 -35.25 -11.98
C LEU A 158 22.04 -36.61 -12.67
N LYS A 159 20.93 -37.33 -12.45
CA LYS A 159 20.61 -38.60 -13.10
C LYS A 159 19.30 -38.45 -13.85
N SER A 160 19.27 -38.81 -15.14
CA SER A 160 18.04 -38.83 -15.92
C SER A 160 17.07 -39.87 -15.35
N LEU A 161 15.81 -39.45 -15.16
CA LEU A 161 14.71 -40.33 -14.72
C LEU A 161 13.87 -40.79 -15.89
N ASP A 162 13.59 -39.89 -16.84
CA ASP A 162 12.83 -40.19 -18.05
C ASP A 162 13.11 -39.13 -19.14
N SER A 163 12.79 -39.44 -20.39
CA SER A 163 13.12 -38.63 -21.56
C SER A 163 12.08 -38.72 -22.68
N GLY A 164 12.22 -37.87 -23.71
CA GLY A 164 11.39 -37.89 -24.92
C GLY A 164 10.24 -36.87 -24.91
N TYR A 165 10.16 -36.02 -23.90
CA TYR A 165 9.19 -34.94 -23.80
C TYR A 165 9.77 -33.75 -23.04
N GLN A 166 9.15 -32.59 -23.26
CA GLN A 166 9.51 -31.32 -22.64
C GLN A 166 8.81 -31.19 -21.30
N VAL A 167 9.55 -30.93 -20.22
CA VAL A 167 9.00 -30.75 -18.87
C VAL A 167 9.03 -29.28 -18.48
N TYR A 168 7.85 -28.64 -18.43
CA TYR A 168 7.72 -27.22 -18.10
C TYR A 168 7.58 -26.97 -16.59
N SER A 169 6.94 -27.89 -15.87
CA SER A 169 6.72 -27.77 -14.43
C SER A 169 6.64 -29.14 -13.76
N ILE A 170 7.01 -29.17 -12.47
CA ILE A 170 7.02 -30.36 -11.63
C ILE A 170 6.24 -30.02 -10.36
N PHE A 171 5.28 -30.88 -10.01
CA PHE A 171 4.40 -30.68 -8.86
C PHE A 171 4.33 -31.95 -8.01
N GLU A 172 4.46 -31.81 -6.69
CA GLU A 172 4.22 -32.90 -5.73
C GLU A 172 2.89 -32.62 -5.03
N SER A 173 1.92 -33.53 -5.17
CA SER A 173 0.65 -33.42 -4.44
C SER A 173 0.86 -33.64 -2.95
N LYS A 174 -0.10 -33.18 -2.13
CA LYS A 174 -0.13 -33.49 -0.69
C LYS A 174 -0.13 -34.99 -0.38
N SER A 175 -0.53 -35.83 -1.33
CA SER A 175 -0.46 -37.30 -1.23
C SER A 175 0.91 -37.90 -1.60
N GLY A 176 1.90 -37.07 -1.95
CA GLY A 176 3.26 -37.50 -2.32
C GLY A 176 3.40 -38.02 -3.76
N ILE A 177 2.40 -37.80 -4.62
CA ILE A 177 2.48 -38.18 -6.03
C ILE A 177 3.11 -37.02 -6.80
N VAL A 178 4.14 -37.31 -7.59
CA VAL A 178 4.78 -36.31 -8.46
C VAL A 178 4.11 -36.32 -9.83
N TYR A 179 3.75 -35.14 -10.31
CA TYR A 179 3.17 -34.88 -11.62
C TYR A 179 4.11 -33.99 -12.43
N LEU A 180 4.19 -34.27 -13.74
CA LEU A 180 4.96 -33.48 -14.69
C LEU A 180 4.01 -32.79 -15.67
N GLY A 181 4.17 -31.47 -15.79
CA GLY A 181 3.51 -30.67 -16.81
C GLY A 181 4.36 -30.70 -18.07
N THR A 182 3.84 -31.30 -19.14
CA THR A 182 4.63 -31.54 -20.35
C THR A 182 4.00 -30.95 -21.61
N ASN A 183 4.72 -31.01 -22.73
CA ASN A 183 4.17 -30.69 -24.05
C ASN A 183 3.20 -31.75 -24.60
N LEU A 184 3.18 -32.95 -24.01
CA LEU A 184 2.33 -34.06 -24.46
C LEU A 184 1.05 -34.19 -23.62
N GLY A 185 1.03 -33.60 -22.42
CA GLY A 185 -0.07 -33.71 -21.46
C GLY A 185 0.43 -33.73 -20.03
N LEU A 186 -0.46 -34.10 -19.11
CA LEU A 186 -0.13 -34.34 -17.72
C LEU A 186 0.46 -35.74 -17.58
N GLN A 187 1.68 -35.87 -17.05
CA GLN A 187 2.23 -37.17 -16.69
C GLN A 187 2.21 -37.36 -15.17
N GLN A 188 1.85 -38.57 -14.75
CA GLN A 188 1.87 -38.99 -13.35
C GLN A 188 3.01 -39.98 -13.12
N SER A 189 3.76 -39.79 -12.04
CA SER A 189 4.79 -40.73 -11.63
C SER A 189 4.22 -41.89 -10.82
N THR A 190 4.85 -43.06 -10.96
CA THR A 190 4.69 -44.22 -10.08
C THR A 190 6.07 -44.65 -9.60
N LYS A 191 6.27 -44.66 -8.28
CA LYS A 191 7.52 -45.14 -7.66
C LYS A 191 7.43 -46.66 -7.46
N HIS A 192 8.41 -47.38 -7.99
CA HIS A 192 8.53 -48.83 -7.86
C HIS A 192 9.35 -49.22 -6.63
N ALA A 193 9.23 -50.48 -6.18
CA ALA A 193 9.93 -50.99 -5.00
C ALA A 193 11.47 -50.92 -5.13
N ASN A 194 11.99 -50.93 -6.36
CA ASN A 194 13.42 -50.76 -6.66
C ASN A 194 13.89 -49.29 -6.61
N GLY A 195 13.02 -48.35 -6.28
CA GLY A 195 13.31 -46.92 -6.22
C GLY A 195 13.21 -46.17 -7.56
N ASN A 196 13.01 -46.87 -8.68
CA ASN A 196 12.82 -46.24 -9.99
C ASN A 196 11.41 -45.66 -10.14
N TYR A 197 11.28 -44.70 -11.04
CA TYR A 197 10.01 -44.07 -11.39
C TYR A 197 9.60 -44.46 -12.80
N THR A 198 8.30 -44.67 -13.02
CA THR A 198 7.70 -44.70 -14.36
C THR A 198 6.69 -43.58 -14.49
N PHE A 199 6.48 -43.09 -15.70
CA PHE A 199 5.58 -41.99 -15.99
C PHE A 199 4.51 -42.42 -16.97
N GLU A 200 3.26 -42.09 -16.65
CA GLU A 200 2.10 -42.39 -17.48
C GLU A 200 1.32 -41.12 -17.78
N ILE A 201 0.93 -40.94 -19.03
CA ILE A 201 0.07 -39.81 -19.42
C ILE A 201 -1.35 -40.02 -18.88
N ILE A 202 -1.91 -38.96 -18.30
CA ILE A 202 -3.30 -38.95 -17.85
C ILE A 202 -4.21 -38.78 -19.07
N LYS A 203 -5.10 -39.77 -19.27
CA LYS A 203 -6.09 -39.75 -20.35
C LYS A 203 -6.96 -38.50 -20.29
N GLY A 204 -7.23 -37.90 -21.44
CA GLY A 204 -7.96 -36.63 -21.58
C GLY A 204 -7.07 -35.38 -21.52
N THR A 205 -5.76 -35.54 -21.25
CA THR A 205 -4.79 -34.43 -21.26
C THR A 205 -3.87 -34.45 -22.47
N GLU A 206 -4.04 -35.40 -23.39
CA GLU A 206 -3.19 -35.55 -24.57
C GLU A 206 -3.17 -34.27 -25.41
N ASN A 207 -1.97 -33.89 -25.86
CA ASN A 207 -1.71 -32.68 -26.64
C ASN A 207 -2.01 -31.35 -25.91
N LEU A 208 -2.28 -31.39 -24.61
CA LEU A 208 -2.32 -30.18 -23.80
C LEU A 208 -0.90 -29.84 -23.33
N ILE A 209 -0.46 -28.64 -23.65
CA ILE A 209 0.75 -28.08 -23.05
C ILE A 209 0.38 -27.59 -21.65
N ILE A 210 0.83 -28.34 -20.64
CA ILE A 210 0.62 -28.03 -19.21
C ILE A 210 1.78 -27.16 -18.75
N GLN A 211 1.48 -25.93 -18.34
CA GLN A 211 2.47 -24.92 -17.96
C GLN A 211 2.66 -24.84 -16.45
N ASP A 212 1.60 -25.04 -15.66
CA ASP A 212 1.66 -24.87 -14.20
C ASP A 212 0.55 -25.62 -13.47
N PHE A 213 0.67 -25.72 -12.14
CA PHE A 213 -0.17 -26.51 -11.25
C PHE A 213 -0.61 -25.73 -10.01
N GLU A 214 -1.85 -25.96 -9.57
CA GLU A 214 -2.29 -25.61 -8.22
C GLU A 214 -3.18 -26.72 -7.65
N GLU A 215 -3.03 -27.04 -6.35
CA GLU A 215 -3.84 -28.08 -5.69
C GLU A 215 -4.94 -27.45 -4.85
N THR A 216 -6.19 -27.84 -5.13
CA THR A 216 -7.34 -27.36 -4.37
C THR A 216 -7.34 -27.92 -2.96
N ALA A 217 -8.11 -27.31 -2.05
CA ALA A 217 -8.30 -27.83 -0.69
C ALA A 217 -8.86 -29.27 -0.66
N ARG A 218 -9.53 -29.71 -1.72
CA ARG A 218 -10.10 -31.07 -1.87
C ARG A 218 -9.13 -32.07 -2.50
N GLY A 219 -7.92 -31.65 -2.86
CA GLY A 219 -6.89 -32.50 -3.49
C GLY A 219 -7.10 -32.73 -4.99
N HIS A 220 -7.85 -31.85 -5.66
CA HIS A 220 -7.90 -31.83 -7.13
C HIS A 220 -6.75 -30.97 -7.66
N LEU A 221 -6.28 -31.26 -8.87
CA LEU A 221 -5.22 -30.47 -9.50
C LEU A 221 -5.80 -29.56 -10.56
N LEU A 222 -5.55 -28.26 -10.42
CA LEU A 222 -5.79 -27.26 -11.45
C LEU A 222 -4.54 -27.17 -12.32
N LEU A 223 -4.74 -27.26 -13.62
CA LEU A 223 -3.70 -27.29 -14.64
C LEU A 223 -3.80 -26.04 -15.48
N GLY A 224 -2.81 -25.16 -15.42
CA GLY A 224 -2.67 -24.04 -16.33
C GLY A 224 -2.23 -24.53 -17.70
N THR A 225 -3.04 -24.27 -18.75
CA THR A 225 -2.75 -24.78 -20.09
C THR A 225 -2.51 -23.65 -21.09
N LYS A 226 -1.74 -23.95 -22.15
CA LYS A 226 -1.46 -22.96 -23.22
C LYS A 226 -2.68 -22.61 -24.08
N THR A 227 -3.67 -23.50 -24.20
CA THR A 227 -4.75 -23.37 -25.19
C THR A 227 -6.16 -23.49 -24.64
N LYS A 228 -6.36 -24.08 -23.45
CA LYS A 228 -7.69 -24.40 -22.90
C LYS A 228 -7.97 -23.73 -21.54
N SER A 229 -7.24 -22.66 -21.19
CA SER A 229 -7.31 -22.02 -19.87
C SER A 229 -6.96 -23.03 -18.78
N VAL A 230 -7.82 -23.19 -17.76
CA VAL A 230 -7.60 -24.10 -16.63
C VAL A 230 -8.41 -25.38 -16.78
N ILE A 231 -7.72 -26.49 -16.59
CA ILE A 231 -8.30 -27.83 -16.57
C ILE A 231 -8.20 -28.39 -15.15
N GLU A 232 -9.27 -28.98 -14.64
CA GLU A 232 -9.29 -29.64 -13.32
C GLU A 232 -9.18 -31.16 -13.51
N PHE A 233 -8.16 -31.73 -12.89
CA PHE A 233 -7.92 -33.16 -12.81
C PHE A 233 -8.30 -33.70 -11.43
N TYR A 234 -9.02 -34.83 -11.43
CA TYR A 234 -9.52 -35.52 -10.25
C TYR A 234 -8.70 -36.80 -10.05
N PRO A 235 -7.68 -36.82 -9.16
CA PRO A 235 -6.74 -37.94 -9.08
C PRO A 235 -7.39 -39.28 -8.73
N LYS A 236 -8.44 -39.27 -7.90
CA LYS A 236 -9.13 -40.49 -7.44
C LYS A 236 -9.89 -41.21 -8.56
N THR A 237 -10.57 -40.46 -9.42
CA THR A 237 -11.37 -40.98 -10.53
C THR A 237 -10.61 -41.00 -11.85
N LYS A 238 -9.43 -40.39 -11.88
CA LYS A 238 -8.64 -40.09 -13.09
C LYS A 238 -9.43 -39.35 -14.17
N SER A 239 -10.40 -38.53 -13.79
CA SER A 239 -11.22 -37.73 -14.71
C SER A 239 -10.71 -36.31 -14.86
N VAL A 240 -10.97 -35.71 -16.01
CA VAL A 240 -10.48 -34.38 -16.41
C VAL A 240 -11.64 -33.55 -16.92
N HIS A 241 -11.80 -32.33 -16.39
CA HIS A 241 -12.90 -31.44 -16.75
C HIS A 241 -12.40 -29.99 -16.92
N PRO A 242 -13.01 -29.18 -17.80
CA PRO A 242 -12.75 -27.74 -17.82
C PRO A 242 -13.10 -27.14 -16.45
N TYR A 243 -12.22 -26.31 -15.89
CA TYR A 243 -12.49 -25.69 -14.60
C TYR A 243 -13.54 -24.57 -14.72
N PHE A 244 -13.49 -23.80 -15.82
CA PHE A 244 -14.44 -22.72 -16.12
C PHE A 244 -15.47 -23.12 -17.17
N ASN A 245 -16.66 -22.54 -17.07
CA ASN A 245 -17.70 -22.67 -18.07
C ASN A 245 -17.32 -21.94 -19.37
N LYS A 246 -17.82 -22.44 -20.51
CA LYS A 246 -17.52 -21.85 -21.84
C LYS A 246 -17.90 -20.37 -21.95
N THR A 247 -19.02 -19.99 -21.33
CA THR A 247 -19.54 -18.61 -21.32
C THR A 247 -18.61 -17.66 -20.58
N GLU A 248 -18.05 -18.09 -19.45
CA GLU A 248 -17.11 -17.31 -18.64
C GLU A 248 -15.80 -17.02 -19.41
N LEU A 249 -15.40 -17.93 -20.30
CA LEU A 249 -14.17 -17.79 -21.10
C LEU A 249 -14.36 -16.96 -22.38
N VAL A 250 -15.55 -16.43 -22.68
CA VAL A 250 -15.78 -15.62 -23.89
C VAL A 250 -14.98 -14.32 -23.79
N GLY A 251 -14.16 -14.02 -24.80
CA GLY A 251 -13.31 -12.83 -24.83
C GLY A 251 -12.11 -12.87 -23.87
N LYS A 252 -11.93 -13.96 -23.11
CA LYS A 252 -10.82 -14.13 -22.16
C LYS A 252 -9.63 -14.84 -22.80
N ASN A 253 -8.42 -14.50 -22.35
CA ASN A 253 -7.21 -15.20 -22.76
C ASN A 253 -7.17 -16.61 -22.16
N LYS A 254 -6.89 -17.63 -23.00
CA LYS A 254 -6.86 -19.05 -22.61
C LYS A 254 -5.45 -19.63 -22.45
N ASN A 255 -4.42 -18.82 -22.66
CA ASN A 255 -3.02 -19.21 -22.46
C ASN A 255 -2.60 -18.83 -21.04
N VAL A 256 -2.87 -19.75 -20.11
CA VAL A 256 -2.60 -19.62 -18.68
C VAL A 256 -1.22 -20.19 -18.40
N ARG A 257 -0.30 -19.32 -17.98
CA ARG A 257 1.12 -19.61 -17.76
C ARG A 257 1.45 -19.94 -16.32
N GLN A 258 0.73 -19.35 -15.37
CA GLN A 258 0.88 -19.62 -13.95
C GLN A 258 -0.44 -19.47 -13.21
N LEU A 259 -0.63 -20.26 -12.17
CA LEU A 259 -1.75 -20.27 -11.26
C LEU A 259 -1.27 -19.92 -9.85
N LEU A 260 -2.11 -19.26 -9.07
CA LEU A 260 -1.82 -18.94 -7.68
C LEU A 260 -3.12 -18.71 -6.90
N PHE A 261 -3.30 -19.37 -5.76
CA PHE A 261 -4.37 -19.00 -4.83
C PHE A 261 -3.93 -17.87 -3.90
N ASP A 262 -4.76 -16.84 -3.74
CA ASP A 262 -4.54 -15.80 -2.73
C ASP A 262 -4.93 -16.27 -1.31
N GLY A 263 -4.90 -15.36 -0.33
CA GLY A 263 -5.29 -15.66 1.05
C GLY A 263 -6.81 -15.78 1.26
N LYS A 264 -7.62 -15.33 0.29
CA LYS A 264 -9.09 -15.31 0.34
C LYS A 264 -9.72 -16.45 -0.48
N GLY A 265 -8.91 -17.26 -1.16
CA GLY A 265 -9.37 -18.37 -1.99
C GLY A 265 -9.61 -18.00 -3.46
N ASN A 266 -9.33 -16.77 -3.88
CA ASN A 266 -9.42 -16.42 -5.29
C ASN A 266 -8.25 -17.05 -6.05
N LEU A 267 -8.53 -17.53 -7.26
CA LEU A 267 -7.53 -18.06 -8.16
C LEU A 267 -7.03 -16.95 -9.08
N TRP A 268 -5.73 -16.66 -9.01
CA TRP A 268 -5.04 -15.74 -9.90
C TRP A 268 -4.43 -16.51 -11.06
N LEU A 269 -4.63 -16.00 -12.27
CA LEU A 269 -4.20 -16.61 -13.52
C LEU A 269 -3.30 -15.63 -14.27
N GLY A 270 -2.00 -15.94 -14.31
CA GLY A 270 -1.05 -15.23 -15.13
C GLY A 270 -1.24 -15.66 -16.59
N THR A 271 -1.78 -14.78 -17.43
CA THR A 271 -2.07 -15.12 -18.84
C THR A 271 -1.14 -14.41 -19.82
N TYR A 272 -1.18 -14.84 -21.08
CA TYR A 272 -0.46 -14.17 -22.17
C TYR A 272 -0.93 -12.72 -22.41
N ASN A 273 -2.17 -12.37 -22.06
CA ASN A 273 -2.68 -11.01 -22.21
C ASN A 273 -3.65 -10.67 -21.07
N GLY A 274 -3.14 -9.98 -20.08
CA GLY A 274 -3.84 -9.56 -18.87
C GLY A 274 -3.68 -10.54 -17.71
N LEU A 275 -3.95 -10.03 -16.52
CA LEU A 275 -4.09 -10.83 -15.31
C LEU A 275 -5.57 -11.18 -15.13
N GLN A 276 -5.89 -12.45 -14.98
CA GLN A 276 -7.27 -12.88 -14.70
C GLN A 276 -7.37 -13.32 -13.24
N ILE A 277 -8.47 -12.98 -12.58
CA ILE A 277 -8.73 -13.36 -11.19
C ILE A 277 -10.13 -13.96 -11.15
N ALA A 278 -10.23 -15.18 -10.63
CA ALA A 278 -11.47 -15.90 -10.46
C ALA A 278 -11.83 -16.02 -8.99
N ASN A 279 -13.07 -15.69 -8.64
CA ASN A 279 -13.60 -15.90 -7.29
C ASN A 279 -14.00 -17.38 -7.08
N GLU A 280 -14.53 -17.70 -5.90
CA GLU A 280 -15.01 -19.07 -5.57
C GLU A 280 -16.14 -19.57 -6.48
N GLU A 281 -16.97 -18.64 -6.98
CA GLU A 281 -18.05 -18.92 -7.95
C GLU A 281 -17.52 -19.07 -9.40
N LYS A 282 -16.20 -18.94 -9.58
CA LYS A 282 -15.46 -19.05 -10.84
C LYS A 282 -15.75 -17.91 -11.83
N HIS A 283 -16.26 -16.78 -11.37
CA HIS A 283 -16.41 -15.57 -12.17
C HIS A 283 -15.06 -14.85 -12.34
N ILE A 284 -14.72 -14.50 -13.58
CA ILE A 284 -13.41 -13.98 -13.98
C ILE A 284 -13.47 -12.48 -14.26
N ILE A 285 -12.73 -11.72 -13.46
CA ILE A 285 -12.32 -10.36 -13.83
C ILE A 285 -11.00 -10.40 -14.60
N THR A 286 -10.77 -9.41 -15.47
CA THR A 286 -9.53 -9.29 -16.22
C THR A 286 -8.98 -7.90 -16.06
N LEU A 287 -7.73 -7.84 -15.61
CA LEU A 287 -6.99 -6.62 -15.39
C LEU A 287 -5.98 -6.45 -16.53
N HIS A 288 -5.86 -5.22 -17.02
CA HIS A 288 -4.96 -4.86 -18.10
C HIS A 288 -4.16 -3.62 -17.73
N LYS A 289 -3.02 -3.44 -18.39
CA LYS A 289 -2.29 -2.18 -18.38
C LYS A 289 -3.17 -1.07 -18.96
N ASN A 290 -3.23 0.04 -18.24
CA ASN A 290 -3.86 1.28 -18.69
C ASN A 290 -2.82 2.39 -18.68
N ILE A 291 -2.57 3.00 -19.85
CA ILE A 291 -1.53 4.03 -20.02
C ILE A 291 -1.81 5.33 -19.23
N ASN A 292 -3.07 5.56 -18.86
CA ASN A 292 -3.50 6.74 -18.11
C ASN A 292 -3.60 6.47 -16.60
N ASP A 293 -3.32 5.24 -16.16
CA ASP A 293 -3.42 4.83 -14.76
C ASP A 293 -2.14 4.10 -14.32
N ASN A 294 -1.29 4.82 -13.59
CA ASN A 294 -0.01 4.31 -13.09
C ASN A 294 -0.17 3.28 -11.96
N GLU A 295 -1.39 3.03 -11.48
CA GLU A 295 -1.69 1.99 -10.49
C GLU A 295 -2.31 0.74 -11.13
N SER A 296 -2.46 0.72 -12.47
CA SER A 296 -2.88 -0.47 -13.25
C SER A 296 -1.71 -1.44 -13.46
N LEU A 297 -1.85 -2.53 -14.23
CA LEU A 297 -0.72 -3.45 -14.47
C LEU A 297 0.42 -2.75 -15.23
N SER A 298 1.69 -3.06 -14.91
CA SER A 298 2.83 -2.48 -15.65
C SER A 298 2.96 -3.00 -17.09
N ASP A 299 2.47 -4.22 -17.36
CA ASP A 299 2.43 -4.86 -18.67
C ASP A 299 1.41 -6.01 -18.69
N ASN A 300 0.90 -6.35 -19.88
CA ASN A 300 -0.14 -7.37 -20.04
C ASN A 300 0.40 -8.81 -20.12
N TYR A 301 1.68 -9.01 -20.40
CA TYR A 301 2.25 -10.35 -20.59
C TYR A 301 2.71 -10.92 -19.26
N ILE A 302 1.77 -11.49 -18.50
CA ILE A 302 2.07 -12.06 -17.19
C ILE A 302 2.85 -13.36 -17.37
N LYS A 303 3.96 -13.49 -16.65
CA LYS A 303 4.86 -14.65 -16.75
C LYS A 303 5.07 -15.33 -15.41
N ALA A 304 5.13 -14.55 -14.32
CA ALA A 304 5.29 -15.08 -12.99
C ALA A 304 4.21 -14.54 -12.02
N LEU A 305 3.79 -15.37 -11.08
CA LEU A 305 2.94 -15.05 -9.94
C LEU A 305 3.57 -15.67 -8.69
N PHE A 306 3.60 -14.93 -7.59
CA PHE A 306 4.14 -15.43 -6.34
C PHE A 306 3.47 -14.72 -5.15
N LYS A 307 2.99 -15.49 -4.17
CA LYS A 307 2.48 -14.97 -2.91
C LYS A 307 3.57 -15.06 -1.85
N ASP A 308 3.94 -13.92 -1.26
CA ASP A 308 4.90 -13.93 -0.16
C ASP A 308 4.26 -14.36 1.17
N LYS A 309 5.08 -14.58 2.19
CA LYS A 309 4.64 -14.96 3.54
C LYS A 309 3.73 -13.93 4.22
N LYS A 310 3.77 -12.65 3.81
CA LYS A 310 2.90 -11.58 4.36
C LYS A 310 1.55 -11.53 3.63
N GLY A 311 1.41 -12.24 2.51
CA GLY A 311 0.19 -12.34 1.71
C GLY A 311 0.18 -11.44 0.48
N ALA A 312 1.23 -10.65 0.25
CA ALA A 312 1.32 -9.81 -0.94
C ALA A 312 1.59 -10.67 -2.18
N ILE A 313 1.07 -10.24 -3.32
CA ILE A 313 1.16 -10.95 -4.59
C ILE A 313 2.09 -10.19 -5.52
N TRP A 314 3.22 -10.83 -5.82
CA TRP A 314 4.24 -10.40 -6.74
C TRP A 314 3.95 -10.96 -8.13
N ILE A 315 3.91 -10.08 -9.12
CA ILE A 315 3.48 -10.37 -10.49
C ILE A 315 4.64 -10.00 -11.41
N GLY A 316 5.26 -11.01 -12.00
CA GLY A 316 6.32 -10.84 -12.98
C GLY A 316 5.74 -10.66 -14.38
N THR A 317 6.09 -9.56 -15.03
CA THR A 317 5.66 -9.27 -16.40
C THR A 317 6.82 -9.44 -17.39
N TYR A 318 6.50 -9.56 -18.68
CA TYR A 318 7.54 -9.79 -19.69
C TYR A 318 8.29 -8.48 -20.06
N TYR A 319 7.61 -7.33 -20.07
CA TYR A 319 8.24 -6.07 -20.48
C TYR A 319 8.17 -4.96 -19.42
N GLY A 320 7.33 -5.09 -18.39
CA GLY A 320 7.02 -4.06 -17.42
C GLY A 320 7.66 -4.25 -16.04
N GLY A 321 8.61 -5.18 -15.90
CA GLY A 321 9.23 -5.49 -14.60
C GLY A 321 8.28 -6.24 -13.67
N VAL A 322 8.34 -5.89 -12.39
CA VAL A 322 7.54 -6.48 -11.33
C VAL A 322 6.36 -5.55 -11.01
N THR A 323 5.19 -6.15 -10.86
CA THR A 323 3.98 -5.52 -10.32
C THR A 323 3.68 -6.15 -8.96
N LEU A 324 3.39 -5.35 -7.94
CA LEU A 324 3.11 -5.80 -6.58
C LEU A 324 1.70 -5.38 -6.18
N TRP A 325 0.89 -6.35 -5.77
CA TRP A 325 -0.40 -6.13 -5.13
C TRP A 325 -0.35 -6.53 -3.67
N ASP A 326 -0.90 -5.69 -2.81
CA ASP A 326 -1.11 -5.97 -1.40
C ASP A 326 -2.44 -5.36 -0.98
N GLU A 327 -3.14 -5.98 -0.04
CA GLU A 327 -4.43 -5.47 0.45
C GLU A 327 -4.30 -4.08 1.08
N SER A 328 -3.11 -3.70 1.57
CA SER A 328 -2.87 -2.34 2.06
C SER A 328 -2.86 -1.27 0.95
N ASN A 329 -2.61 -1.63 -0.31
CA ASN A 329 -2.57 -0.67 -1.43
C ASN A 329 -3.93 -0.03 -1.70
N VAL A 330 -5.04 -0.64 -1.25
CA VAL A 330 -6.39 -0.08 -1.44
C VAL A 330 -6.86 0.79 -0.28
N ASN A 331 -6.17 0.77 0.87
CA ASN A 331 -6.60 1.45 2.08
C ASN A 331 -6.46 2.98 2.02
N PHE A 332 -5.60 3.49 1.13
CA PHE A 332 -5.32 4.92 1.02
C PHE A 332 -5.55 5.43 -0.39
N VAL A 333 -6.13 6.62 -0.50
CA VAL A 333 -6.21 7.38 -1.76
C VAL A 333 -5.19 8.50 -1.68
N ASN A 334 -4.25 8.54 -2.62
CA ASN A 334 -3.28 9.62 -2.72
C ASN A 334 -3.79 10.71 -3.66
N ILE A 335 -4.07 11.89 -3.11
CA ILE A 335 -4.45 13.08 -3.87
C ILE A 335 -3.23 14.01 -3.88
N THR A 336 -2.59 14.13 -5.05
CA THR A 336 -1.36 14.91 -5.22
C THR A 336 -1.46 15.87 -6.41
N GLN A 337 -0.38 16.61 -6.65
CA GLN A 337 -0.28 17.52 -7.78
C GLN A 337 -0.33 16.73 -9.10
N LYS A 338 -1.26 17.10 -9.99
CA LYS A 338 -1.36 16.50 -11.34
C LYS A 338 -1.53 17.59 -12.41
N PRO A 339 -0.97 17.40 -13.62
CA PRO A 339 -1.25 18.25 -14.77
C PRO A 339 -2.74 18.20 -15.18
N GLY A 340 -3.18 19.17 -15.99
CA GLY A 340 -4.48 19.09 -16.68
C GLY A 340 -5.72 19.22 -15.79
N ASN A 341 -5.61 19.90 -14.64
CA ASN A 341 -6.70 20.09 -13.66
C ASN A 341 -7.27 18.78 -13.05
N MET A 342 -6.49 17.70 -13.04
CA MET A 342 -6.91 16.38 -12.52
C MET A 342 -6.41 16.09 -11.09
N GLY A 343 -5.91 17.10 -10.38
CA GLY A 343 -5.32 16.94 -9.05
C GLY A 343 -5.05 18.28 -8.37
N LEU A 344 -4.21 18.30 -7.34
CA LEU A 344 -3.88 19.54 -6.64
C LEU A 344 -3.02 20.46 -7.52
N LYS A 345 -3.06 21.78 -7.28
CA LYS A 345 -2.13 22.73 -7.95
C LYS A 345 -0.71 22.63 -7.43
N PHE A 346 -0.55 22.18 -6.19
CA PHE A 346 0.73 22.13 -5.51
C PHE A 346 0.80 20.92 -4.58
N LYS A 347 1.99 20.31 -4.47
CA LYS A 347 2.19 19.07 -3.71
C LYS A 347 2.17 19.25 -2.19
N ALA A 348 2.58 20.42 -1.70
CA ALA A 348 2.63 20.72 -0.27
C ALA A 348 1.28 21.28 0.19
N VAL A 349 0.56 20.49 0.98
CA VAL A 349 -0.74 20.83 1.57
C VAL A 349 -0.51 21.22 3.04
N SER A 350 -1.04 22.37 3.44
CA SER A 350 -0.89 22.92 4.79
C SER A 350 -2.15 22.77 5.64
N SER A 351 -3.33 22.78 5.02
CA SER A 351 -4.60 22.72 5.73
C SER A 351 -5.68 22.07 4.87
N ILE A 352 -6.57 21.29 5.51
CA ILE A 352 -7.67 20.61 4.83
C ILE A 352 -8.95 20.87 5.62
N VAL A 353 -10.01 21.32 4.94
CA VAL A 353 -11.35 21.43 5.52
C VAL A 353 -12.39 20.83 4.58
N ARG A 354 -13.46 20.29 5.15
CA ARG A 354 -14.56 19.67 4.41
C ARG A 354 -15.86 20.43 4.64
N HIS A 355 -16.60 20.67 3.57
CA HIS A 355 -18.00 21.09 3.64
C HIS A 355 -18.85 20.27 2.67
N LYS A 356 -19.74 19.42 3.19
CA LYS A 356 -20.58 18.51 2.40
C LYS A 356 -19.72 17.64 1.46
N ASN A 357 -19.80 17.88 0.15
CA ASN A 357 -19.05 17.15 -0.89
C ASN A 357 -17.80 17.89 -1.38
N LEU A 358 -17.47 19.02 -0.77
CA LEU A 358 -16.31 19.83 -1.12
C LEU A 358 -15.19 19.57 -0.11
N LEU A 359 -14.01 19.24 -0.63
CA LEU A 359 -12.76 19.20 0.11
C LEU A 359 -11.89 20.37 -0.35
N PHE A 360 -11.52 21.24 0.59
CA PHE A 360 -10.66 22.39 0.35
C PHE A 360 -9.26 22.06 0.84
N PHE A 361 -8.28 22.17 -0.06
CA PHE A 361 -6.87 21.95 0.21
C PHE A 361 -6.15 23.29 0.13
N GLY A 362 -5.80 23.87 1.27
CA GLY A 362 -4.86 24.98 1.35
C GLY A 362 -3.45 24.48 1.05
N THR A 363 -2.76 25.13 0.12
CA THR A 363 -1.42 24.71 -0.31
C THR A 363 -0.39 25.79 -0.07
N GLU A 364 0.89 25.42 0.01
CA GLU A 364 1.99 26.37 0.30
C GLU A 364 2.50 27.15 -0.92
N GLY A 365 1.74 27.17 -2.02
CA GLY A 365 2.16 27.88 -3.24
C GLY A 365 1.18 27.87 -4.40
N GLY A 366 0.16 27.00 -4.37
CA GLY A 366 -0.89 26.91 -5.39
C GLY A 366 -2.21 27.59 -5.01
N GLY A 367 -2.28 28.28 -3.87
CA GLY A 367 -3.55 28.78 -3.32
C GLY A 367 -4.39 27.63 -2.77
N ILE A 368 -5.68 27.61 -3.09
CA ILE A 368 -6.62 26.58 -2.65
C ILE A 368 -7.01 25.69 -3.83
N SER A 369 -6.91 24.38 -3.68
CA SER A 369 -7.52 23.40 -4.59
C SER A 369 -8.80 22.86 -3.95
N ILE A 370 -9.91 22.86 -4.67
CA ILE A 370 -11.22 22.43 -4.19
C ILE A 370 -11.64 21.20 -4.99
N LEU A 371 -11.80 20.06 -4.32
CA LEU A 371 -12.29 18.82 -4.92
C LEU A 371 -13.76 18.63 -4.61
N ASN A 372 -14.58 18.45 -5.63
CA ASN A 372 -15.94 17.93 -5.48
C ASN A 372 -15.91 16.40 -5.52
N THR A 373 -16.21 15.77 -4.38
CA THR A 373 -16.13 14.31 -4.22
C THR A 373 -17.26 13.55 -4.91
N GLN A 374 -18.35 14.19 -5.33
CA GLN A 374 -19.45 13.53 -6.03
C GLN A 374 -19.12 13.23 -7.49
N ASN A 375 -18.43 14.16 -8.16
CA ASN A 375 -18.13 14.07 -9.59
C ASN A 375 -16.62 14.09 -9.89
N SER A 376 -15.77 14.10 -8.86
CA SER A 376 -14.31 14.12 -8.95
C SER A 376 -13.73 15.30 -9.74
N THR A 377 -14.39 16.46 -9.70
CA THR A 377 -13.93 17.67 -10.38
C THR A 377 -13.15 18.59 -9.45
N TYR A 378 -12.18 19.33 -10.01
CA TYR A 378 -11.35 20.28 -9.26
C TYR A 378 -11.63 21.73 -9.69
N LYS A 379 -11.71 22.62 -8.71
CA LYS A 379 -11.69 24.09 -8.85
C LYS A 379 -10.47 24.66 -8.12
N TYR A 380 -9.96 25.79 -8.56
CA TYR A 380 -8.78 26.41 -7.97
C TYR A 380 -9.01 27.87 -7.64
N VAL A 381 -8.55 28.30 -6.47
CA VAL A 381 -8.60 29.69 -6.01
C VAL A 381 -7.17 30.14 -5.74
N GLY A 382 -6.58 30.86 -6.70
CA GLY A 382 -5.23 31.40 -6.62
C GLY A 382 -5.18 32.90 -6.94
N VAL A 383 -4.08 33.57 -6.64
CA VAL A 383 -3.93 35.03 -6.81
C VAL A 383 -4.01 35.51 -8.26
N ARG A 384 -3.78 34.62 -9.24
CA ARG A 384 -3.86 34.96 -10.66
C ARG A 384 -5.32 35.16 -11.08
N GLU A 385 -6.18 34.26 -10.65
CA GLU A 385 -7.62 34.26 -10.95
C GLU A 385 -8.41 35.12 -9.96
N TYR A 386 -7.93 35.19 -8.71
CA TYR A 386 -8.56 35.93 -7.61
C TYR A 386 -7.55 36.84 -6.90
N PRO A 387 -7.31 38.07 -7.40
CA PRO A 387 -6.33 39.00 -6.82
C PRO A 387 -6.57 39.32 -5.33
N ASN A 388 -7.84 39.26 -4.88
CA ASN A 388 -8.23 39.51 -3.49
C ASN A 388 -7.75 38.44 -2.49
N LEU A 389 -7.27 37.27 -2.96
CA LEU A 389 -6.60 36.27 -2.10
C LEU A 389 -5.25 36.80 -1.56
N LYS A 390 -4.57 37.67 -2.33
CA LYS A 390 -3.28 38.31 -2.01
C LYS A 390 -2.06 37.37 -1.86
N SER A 391 -2.22 36.11 -1.46
CA SER A 391 -1.12 35.15 -1.33
C SER A 391 -1.56 33.71 -1.62
N ASN A 392 -0.74 32.98 -2.39
CA ASN A 392 -0.97 31.55 -2.66
C ASN A 392 -0.43 30.62 -1.57
N ASN A 393 0.26 31.15 -0.55
CA ASN A 393 0.80 30.34 0.55
C ASN A 393 -0.20 30.33 1.70
N ILE A 394 -1.10 29.35 1.66
CA ILE A 394 -2.19 29.18 2.62
C ILE A 394 -1.65 28.45 3.85
N LYS A 395 -2.07 28.84 5.05
CA LYS A 395 -1.65 28.21 6.31
C LYS A 395 -2.79 27.65 7.12
N SER A 396 -3.95 28.28 7.06
CA SER A 396 -5.15 27.78 7.73
C SER A 396 -6.40 28.04 6.90
N LEU A 397 -7.38 27.18 7.08
CA LEU A 397 -8.70 27.27 6.50
C LEU A 397 -9.72 26.99 7.60
N TYR A 398 -10.78 27.77 7.66
CA TYR A 398 -11.86 27.55 8.63
C TYR A 398 -13.21 27.93 8.03
N ILE A 399 -14.19 27.04 8.14
CA ILE A 399 -15.53 27.25 7.60
C ILE A 399 -16.45 27.63 8.75
N THR A 400 -17.06 28.82 8.68
CA THR A 400 -17.96 29.31 9.73
C THR A 400 -19.41 28.91 9.52
N ASP A 401 -19.82 28.73 8.27
CA ASP A 401 -21.20 28.45 7.87
C ASP A 401 -21.24 27.82 6.47
N ASP A 402 -22.43 27.73 5.89
CA ASP A 402 -22.68 27.06 4.60
C ASP A 402 -22.09 27.77 3.37
N LYS A 403 -21.45 28.92 3.52
CA LYS A 403 -20.86 29.67 2.41
C LYS A 403 -19.51 30.32 2.69
N ASN A 404 -19.18 30.58 3.95
CA ASN A 404 -18.01 31.37 4.32
C ASN A 404 -16.80 30.51 4.71
N LEU A 405 -15.72 30.71 3.97
CA LEU A 405 -14.40 30.16 4.23
C LEU A 405 -13.43 31.29 4.62
N TRP A 406 -12.97 31.26 5.86
CA TRP A 406 -11.88 32.10 6.33
C TRP A 406 -10.55 31.46 5.96
N ILE A 407 -9.65 32.27 5.42
CA ILE A 407 -8.37 31.82 4.86
C ILE A 407 -7.26 32.60 5.54
N GLY A 408 -6.40 31.88 6.27
CA GLY A 408 -5.16 32.41 6.81
C GLY A 408 -4.00 32.21 5.84
N THR A 409 -3.24 33.26 5.57
CA THR A 409 -2.09 33.22 4.66
C THR A 409 -0.78 33.40 5.41
N PHE A 410 0.32 32.95 4.81
CA PHE A 410 1.65 33.06 5.42
C PHE A 410 2.14 34.50 5.59
N ASN A 411 1.78 35.43 4.69
CA ASN A 411 2.39 36.75 4.64
C ASN A 411 1.44 37.89 4.26
N LYS A 412 0.14 37.65 4.18
CA LYS A 412 -0.86 38.65 3.79
C LYS A 412 -2.07 38.70 4.73
N GLY A 413 -1.91 38.15 5.94
CA GLY A 413 -2.96 38.12 6.94
C GLY A 413 -4.08 37.16 6.57
N MET A 414 -5.32 37.56 6.79
CA MET A 414 -6.51 36.76 6.52
C MET A 414 -7.39 37.37 5.43
N VAL A 415 -8.19 36.53 4.78
CA VAL A 415 -9.24 36.92 3.86
C VAL A 415 -10.49 36.07 4.06
N LEU A 416 -11.64 36.58 3.62
CA LEU A 416 -12.93 35.90 3.67
C LEU A 416 -13.41 35.58 2.25
N TYR A 417 -13.68 34.31 1.98
CA TYR A 417 -14.14 33.82 0.70
C TYR A 417 -15.52 33.17 0.82
N ASN A 418 -16.48 33.69 0.08
CA ASN A 418 -17.79 33.09 -0.10
C ASN A 418 -17.71 32.08 -1.24
N PHE A 419 -17.64 30.79 -0.91
CA PHE A 419 -17.42 29.72 -1.89
C PHE A 419 -18.68 29.31 -2.66
N VAL A 420 -19.85 29.80 -2.26
CA VAL A 420 -21.12 29.60 -2.99
C VAL A 420 -21.24 30.63 -4.10
N ASP A 421 -21.05 31.90 -3.77
CA ASP A 421 -21.16 33.02 -4.71
C ASP A 421 -19.85 33.28 -5.49
N ASP A 422 -18.79 32.56 -5.13
CA ASP A 422 -17.45 32.65 -5.72
C ASP A 422 -16.79 34.04 -5.64
N VAL A 423 -16.95 34.71 -4.50
CA VAL A 423 -16.45 36.08 -4.28
C VAL A 423 -15.73 36.23 -2.95
N PHE A 424 -14.75 37.13 -2.91
CA PHE A 424 -14.11 37.54 -1.65
C PHE A 424 -14.88 38.70 -1.03
N GLU A 425 -15.20 38.58 0.25
CA GLU A 425 -16.04 39.53 1.01
C GLU A 425 -15.24 40.20 2.14
N ASN A 426 -14.00 40.60 1.83
CA ASN A 426 -13.04 41.14 2.79
C ASN A 426 -13.53 42.42 3.50
N GLU A 427 -14.44 43.16 2.89
CA GLU A 427 -15.09 44.35 3.45
C GLU A 427 -15.97 44.05 4.67
N LYS A 428 -16.36 42.78 4.87
CA LYS A 428 -17.10 42.36 6.06
C LYS A 428 -16.20 42.31 7.30
N ILE A 429 -14.89 42.23 7.12
CA ILE A 429 -13.90 42.19 8.20
C ILE A 429 -13.62 43.61 8.71
N SER A 430 -13.46 43.76 10.02
CA SER A 430 -13.07 45.04 10.64
C SER A 430 -11.75 45.58 10.07
N ASN A 431 -11.74 46.82 9.58
CA ASN A 431 -10.50 47.48 9.11
C ASN A 431 -9.42 47.54 10.20
N LYS A 432 -9.82 47.69 11.48
CA LYS A 432 -8.89 47.66 12.62
C LYS A 432 -8.19 46.31 12.72
N LEU A 433 -8.93 45.22 12.56
CA LEU A 433 -8.38 43.86 12.59
C LEU A 433 -7.50 43.58 11.37
N VAL A 434 -7.94 43.98 10.18
CA VAL A 434 -7.16 43.83 8.93
C VAL A 434 -5.82 44.55 9.08
N ASN A 435 -5.81 45.79 9.56
CA ASN A 435 -4.59 46.54 9.78
C ASN A 435 -3.69 45.89 10.82
N LEU A 436 -4.27 45.37 11.90
CA LEU A 436 -3.51 44.66 12.94
C LEU A 436 -2.84 43.41 12.40
N ILE A 437 -3.45 42.66 11.48
CA ILE A 437 -2.92 41.35 11.01
C ILE A 437 -2.25 41.45 9.64
N ASN A 438 -2.28 42.64 9.01
CA ASN A 438 -1.68 42.84 7.70
C ASN A 438 -0.20 42.44 7.69
N ASN A 439 0.24 41.88 6.56
CA ASN A 439 1.60 41.34 6.37
C ASN A 439 2.07 40.35 7.46
N SER A 440 1.16 39.67 8.15
CA SER A 440 1.48 38.67 9.17
C SER A 440 1.01 37.29 8.74
N CYS A 441 1.62 36.25 9.32
CA CYS A 441 1.16 34.88 9.14
C CYS A 441 -0.01 34.58 10.06
N VAL A 442 -1.11 34.06 9.51
CA VAL A 442 -2.22 33.50 10.29
C VAL A 442 -2.09 31.97 10.22
N TYR A 443 -1.53 31.38 11.28
CA TYR A 443 -1.20 29.95 11.32
C TYR A 443 -2.38 29.05 11.64
N ASN A 444 -3.30 29.54 12.47
CA ASN A 444 -4.46 28.78 12.91
C ASN A 444 -5.68 29.70 12.96
N ILE A 445 -6.84 29.13 12.63
CA ILE A 445 -8.14 29.75 12.82
C ILE A 445 -9.01 28.71 13.51
N ASN A 446 -9.55 29.05 14.68
CA ASN A 446 -10.50 28.21 15.40
C ASN A 446 -11.68 29.08 15.89
N ARG A 447 -12.64 28.50 16.61
CA ARG A 447 -13.81 29.18 17.14
C ARG A 447 -14.05 28.78 18.58
N ASP A 448 -14.41 29.76 19.41
CA ASP A 448 -14.83 29.50 20.78
C ASP A 448 -16.31 29.10 20.86
N ASN A 449 -16.74 28.62 22.04
CA ASN A 449 -18.10 28.16 22.29
C ASN A 449 -19.13 29.30 22.28
N PHE A 450 -18.68 30.57 22.37
CA PHE A 450 -19.51 31.77 22.23
C PHE A 450 -19.63 32.25 20.77
N GLY A 451 -18.91 31.60 19.86
CA GLY A 451 -18.97 31.85 18.44
C GLY A 451 -17.95 32.85 17.91
N HIS A 452 -17.05 33.38 18.75
CA HIS A 452 -15.95 34.23 18.33
C HIS A 452 -14.89 33.42 17.58
N LEU A 453 -14.27 34.04 16.58
CA LEU A 453 -13.11 33.45 15.91
C LEU A 453 -11.83 33.72 16.68
N LEU A 454 -10.97 32.72 16.74
CA LEU A 454 -9.64 32.79 17.34
C LEU A 454 -8.61 32.71 16.22
N PHE A 455 -7.77 33.73 16.10
CA PHE A 455 -6.70 33.80 15.11
C PHE A 455 -5.34 33.65 15.80
N GLY A 456 -4.60 32.58 15.47
CA GLY A 456 -3.20 32.44 15.86
C GLY A 456 -2.30 33.19 14.88
N VAL A 457 -1.75 34.32 15.30
CA VAL A 457 -1.01 35.23 14.42
C VAL A 457 0.45 35.32 14.84
N LEU A 458 1.34 35.06 13.89
CA LEU A 458 2.79 35.04 14.13
C LEU A 458 3.28 36.38 14.70
N GLY A 459 3.82 36.32 15.92
CA GLY A 459 4.39 37.47 16.61
C GLY A 459 3.35 38.43 17.20
N LYS A 460 2.07 38.04 17.22
CA LYS A 460 0.97 38.86 17.78
C LYS A 460 0.11 38.10 18.80
N GLY A 461 0.41 36.81 19.02
CA GLY A 461 -0.37 35.96 19.91
C GLY A 461 -1.72 35.54 19.30
N VAL A 462 -2.72 35.38 20.16
CA VAL A 462 -4.08 35.00 19.79
C VAL A 462 -4.99 36.22 19.73
N ILE A 463 -5.74 36.36 18.64
CA ILE A 463 -6.73 37.43 18.49
C ILE A 463 -8.12 36.80 18.51
N GLN A 464 -8.92 37.13 19.53
CA GLN A 464 -10.32 36.72 19.64
C GLN A 464 -11.19 37.79 19.02
N TYR A 465 -11.96 37.44 18.00
CA TYR A 465 -12.74 38.37 17.17
C TYR A 465 -14.22 38.00 17.16
N ASN A 466 -15.07 38.98 17.46
CA ASN A 466 -16.50 38.85 17.32
C ASN A 466 -16.92 39.30 15.92
N ILE A 467 -17.49 38.37 15.14
CA ILE A 467 -17.89 38.63 13.75
C ILE A 467 -19.03 39.66 13.67
N GLU A 468 -19.96 39.65 14.63
CA GLU A 468 -21.15 40.50 14.64
C GLU A 468 -20.80 41.93 15.06
N THR A 469 -20.12 42.09 16.20
CA THR A 469 -19.79 43.40 16.76
C THR A 469 -18.52 44.01 16.15
N LYS A 470 -17.74 43.21 15.43
CA LYS A 470 -16.43 43.58 14.85
C LYS A 470 -15.37 44.00 15.88
N ALA A 471 -15.61 43.72 17.17
CA ALA A 471 -14.66 43.93 18.25
C ALA A 471 -13.66 42.76 18.34
N PHE A 472 -12.46 43.02 18.84
CA PHE A 472 -11.48 41.98 19.14
C PHE A 472 -10.68 42.25 20.42
N ASN A 473 -10.20 41.16 21.01
CA ASN A 473 -9.22 41.15 22.09
C ASN A 473 -7.90 40.54 21.59
N VAL A 474 -6.77 40.99 22.14
CA VAL A 474 -5.44 40.43 21.84
C VAL A 474 -4.86 39.79 23.08
N PHE A 475 -4.54 38.51 22.98
CA PHE A 475 -3.93 37.67 24.00
C PHE A 475 -2.49 37.37 23.58
N ASN A 476 -1.52 37.99 24.24
CA ASN A 476 -0.10 37.84 23.95
C ASN A 476 0.72 37.89 25.24
N THR A 477 2.03 37.73 25.11
CA THR A 477 3.00 37.77 26.21
C THR A 477 2.84 39.07 27.03
N ALA A 478 2.70 40.20 26.35
CA ALA A 478 2.58 41.51 27.00
C ALA A 478 1.20 41.76 27.67
N SER A 479 0.12 41.16 27.16
CA SER A 479 -1.25 41.45 27.62
C SER A 479 -1.72 40.52 28.73
N ILE A 480 -1.39 39.23 28.63
CA ILE A 480 -1.85 38.21 29.60
C ILE A 480 -0.75 37.23 30.02
N GLY A 481 0.49 37.38 29.51
CA GLY A 481 1.59 36.50 29.89
C GLY A 481 1.58 35.15 29.18
N LEU A 482 1.29 35.09 27.87
CA LEU A 482 1.57 33.87 27.09
C LEU A 482 3.06 33.52 27.13
N SER A 483 3.38 32.22 27.02
CA SER A 483 4.77 31.74 26.97
C SER A 483 5.54 32.26 25.76
N ASN A 484 4.86 32.48 24.63
CA ASN A 484 5.45 33.08 23.42
C ASN A 484 4.35 33.61 22.46
N ASP A 485 4.68 34.59 21.62
CA ASP A 485 3.75 35.19 20.65
C ASP A 485 3.71 34.46 19.29
N ILE A 486 4.51 33.40 19.11
CA ILE A 486 4.51 32.53 17.92
C ILE A 486 3.59 31.34 18.17
N ILE A 487 2.36 31.47 17.70
CA ILE A 487 1.30 30.46 17.87
C ILE A 487 1.40 29.36 16.81
N ARG A 488 1.31 28.10 17.26
CA ARG A 488 1.31 26.89 16.42
C ARG A 488 -0.09 26.33 16.22
N ASP A 489 -0.85 26.23 17.30
CA ASP A 489 -2.17 25.63 17.30
C ASP A 489 -3.04 26.25 18.40
N ILE A 490 -4.36 26.21 18.20
CA ILE A 490 -5.34 26.71 19.16
C ILE A 490 -6.47 25.71 19.24
N GLU A 491 -6.87 25.35 20.47
CA GLU A 491 -8.05 24.51 20.71
C GLU A 491 -8.90 25.10 21.85
N VAL A 492 -10.19 24.81 21.85
CA VAL A 492 -11.12 25.28 22.90
C VAL A 492 -11.74 24.09 23.59
N ASP A 493 -11.67 24.04 24.93
CA ASP A 493 -12.26 22.95 25.70
C ASP A 493 -13.78 23.11 25.93
N ALA A 494 -14.38 22.13 26.60
CA ALA A 494 -15.81 22.14 26.90
C ALA A 494 -16.24 23.28 27.86
N GLN A 495 -15.32 23.80 28.66
CA GLN A 495 -15.54 24.92 29.58
C GLN A 495 -15.25 26.28 28.94
N ASN A 496 -14.91 26.30 27.65
CA ASN A 496 -14.49 27.48 26.90
C ASN A 496 -13.17 28.10 27.38
N ASN A 497 -12.28 27.30 27.97
CA ASN A 497 -10.89 27.73 28.10
C ASN A 497 -10.19 27.57 26.75
N ILE A 498 -9.27 28.49 26.47
CA ILE A 498 -8.53 28.53 25.21
C ILE A 498 -7.14 27.94 25.45
N TRP A 499 -6.86 26.82 24.81
CA TRP A 499 -5.57 26.17 24.80
C TRP A 499 -4.75 26.70 23.63
N VAL A 500 -3.53 27.16 23.89
CA VAL A 500 -2.68 27.82 22.91
C VAL A 500 -1.29 27.22 22.91
N SER A 501 -0.95 26.56 21.81
CA SER A 501 0.36 25.95 21.57
C SER A 501 1.29 26.99 20.97
N THR A 502 2.51 27.06 21.49
CA THR A 502 3.54 28.00 21.04
C THR A 502 4.87 27.27 20.81
N ILE A 503 5.87 27.98 20.28
CA ILE A 503 7.22 27.42 20.09
C ILE A 503 7.97 27.14 21.40
N GLU A 504 7.50 27.68 22.53
CA GLU A 504 8.16 27.54 23.83
C GLU A 504 7.26 26.87 24.87
N GLY A 505 6.04 26.47 24.53
CA GLY A 505 5.17 25.78 25.47
C GLY A 505 3.69 25.83 25.11
N LEU A 506 2.87 25.32 26.02
CA LEU A 506 1.43 25.26 25.92
C LEU A 506 0.79 26.12 27.01
N ASN A 507 -0.23 26.88 26.65
CA ASN A 507 -0.90 27.83 27.53
C ASN A 507 -2.37 27.45 27.65
N LEU A 508 -2.91 27.54 28.86
CA LEU A 508 -4.33 27.49 29.14
C LEU A 508 -4.80 28.88 29.56
N ILE A 509 -5.63 29.51 28.74
CA ILE A 509 -6.27 30.79 29.03
C ILE A 509 -7.68 30.50 29.57
N SER A 510 -7.90 30.79 30.84
CA SER A 510 -9.20 30.64 31.50
C SER A 510 -10.19 31.75 31.11
N SER A 511 -11.46 31.60 31.50
CA SER A 511 -12.50 32.60 31.26
C SER A 511 -12.24 33.97 31.93
N ASN A 512 -11.53 33.99 33.06
CA ASN A 512 -11.05 35.21 33.74
C ASN A 512 -9.71 35.74 33.19
N LYS A 513 -9.21 35.18 32.07
CA LYS A 513 -7.95 35.55 31.39
C LYS A 513 -6.68 35.28 32.21
N GLU A 514 -6.75 34.37 33.18
CA GLU A 514 -5.55 33.85 33.82
C GLU A 514 -4.89 32.83 32.89
N VAL A 515 -3.56 32.83 32.87
CA VAL A 515 -2.77 31.92 32.03
C VAL A 515 -2.08 30.91 32.93
N LYS A 516 -2.28 29.63 32.65
CA LYS A 516 -1.48 28.54 33.20
C LYS A 516 -0.57 27.98 32.10
N HIS A 517 0.72 27.89 32.39
CA HIS A 517 1.70 27.34 31.46
C HIS A 517 1.93 25.84 31.67
N PHE A 518 2.20 25.15 30.57
CA PHE A 518 2.63 23.76 30.51
C PHE A 518 3.81 23.66 29.55
N PHE A 519 4.73 22.71 29.81
CA PHE A 519 5.98 22.56 29.05
C PHE A 519 6.86 23.82 29.01
N TYR A 520 6.67 24.75 29.94
CA TYR A 520 7.40 26.02 30.05
C TYR A 520 7.86 26.21 31.50
N ASP A 521 9.11 26.64 31.67
CA ASP A 521 9.69 26.97 32.97
C ASP A 521 9.78 28.50 33.10
N ASP A 522 8.90 29.09 33.90
CA ASP A 522 8.85 30.53 34.16
C ASP A 522 10.14 31.08 34.78
N LYS A 523 10.89 30.26 35.52
CA LYS A 523 12.15 30.70 36.15
C LYS A 523 13.28 30.81 35.14
N GLN A 524 13.27 29.92 34.14
CA GLN A 524 14.27 29.90 33.07
C GLN A 524 13.83 30.66 31.83
N ASN A 525 12.55 31.06 31.77
CA ASN A 525 11.91 31.70 30.62
C ASN A 525 12.16 30.90 29.33
N SER A 526 11.97 29.57 29.42
CA SER A 526 12.22 28.63 28.34
C SER A 526 11.33 27.40 28.46
N GLY A 527 11.04 26.75 27.33
CA GLY A 527 10.25 25.52 27.34
C GLY A 527 10.32 24.75 26.02
N TYR A 528 9.43 23.77 25.87
CA TYR A 528 9.42 22.84 24.73
C TYR A 528 8.33 23.20 23.72
N SER A 529 8.67 23.18 22.45
CA SER A 529 7.71 23.42 21.36
C SER A 529 6.64 22.33 21.30
N THR A 530 5.38 22.74 21.39
CA THR A 530 4.22 21.91 21.09
C THR A 530 3.74 22.16 19.66
N THR A 531 3.32 21.10 18.97
CA THR A 531 3.01 21.14 17.53
C THR A 531 1.52 21.20 17.25
N THR A 532 0.70 20.53 18.07
CA THR A 532 -0.75 20.45 17.87
C THR A 532 -1.46 20.22 19.21
N ILE A 533 -2.69 20.70 19.30
CA ILE A 533 -3.62 20.45 20.38
C ILE A 533 -4.85 19.78 19.79
N PHE A 534 -5.36 18.75 20.44
CA PHE A 534 -6.52 18.01 19.98
C PHE A 534 -7.47 17.73 21.14
N LYS A 535 -8.75 18.09 20.98
CA LYS A 535 -9.82 17.71 21.89
C LYS A 535 -10.58 16.51 21.34
N ASP A 536 -10.61 15.42 22.10
CA ASP A 536 -11.39 14.24 21.72
C ASP A 536 -12.89 14.39 22.03
N SER A 537 -13.70 13.43 21.56
CA SER A 537 -15.15 13.38 21.75
C SER A 537 -15.57 13.27 23.22
N LYS A 538 -14.65 12.86 24.11
CA LYS A 538 -14.85 12.80 25.57
C LYS A 538 -14.38 14.07 26.27
N SER A 539 -14.04 15.12 25.51
CA SER A 539 -13.54 16.41 25.98
C SER A 539 -12.18 16.35 26.69
N VAL A 540 -11.38 15.30 26.46
CA VAL A 540 -10.01 15.24 26.94
C VAL A 540 -9.09 15.99 25.96
N ILE A 541 -8.17 16.77 26.52
CA ILE A 541 -7.16 17.50 25.75
C ILE A 541 -5.91 16.64 25.59
N TRP A 542 -5.41 16.61 24.36
CA TRP A 542 -4.19 15.93 23.95
C TRP A 542 -3.24 16.93 23.31
N ALA A 543 -1.94 16.78 23.55
CA ALA A 543 -0.91 17.67 23.01
C ALA A 543 0.19 16.87 22.31
N GLY A 544 0.54 17.28 21.09
CA GLY A 544 1.73 16.82 20.40
C GLY A 544 2.92 17.72 20.71
N ALA A 545 4.11 17.14 20.95
CA ALA A 545 5.35 17.88 21.18
C ALA A 545 6.45 17.50 20.19
N GLU A 546 7.33 18.45 19.85
CA GLU A 546 8.47 18.19 18.94
C GLU A 546 9.49 17.20 19.52
N ALA A 547 9.66 17.17 20.85
CA ALA A 547 10.69 16.37 21.50
C ALA A 547 10.16 15.22 22.39
N GLY A 548 8.85 14.94 22.38
CA GLY A 548 8.24 14.03 23.36
C GLY A 548 7.10 13.14 22.86
N GLY A 549 6.68 13.29 21.60
CA GLY A 549 5.56 12.51 21.06
C GLY A 549 4.21 13.08 21.45
N LEU A 550 3.34 12.25 22.04
CA LEU A 550 1.97 12.59 22.41
C LEU A 550 1.83 12.64 23.94
N TYR A 551 1.04 13.59 24.41
CA TYR A 551 0.69 13.73 25.81
C TYR A 551 -0.82 13.83 25.99
N LYS A 552 -1.31 13.32 27.13
CA LYS A 552 -2.71 13.34 27.54
C LYS A 552 -2.87 14.24 28.76
N PHE A 553 -3.82 15.16 28.74
CA PHE A 553 -4.16 15.94 29.92
C PHE A 553 -4.98 15.11 30.91
N ASP A 554 -4.52 14.99 32.15
CA ASP A 554 -5.20 14.19 33.19
C ASP A 554 -6.15 15.01 34.09
N GLY A 555 -6.29 16.31 33.81
CA GLY A 555 -7.04 17.28 34.60
C GLY A 555 -6.15 18.21 35.42
N ASN A 556 -4.89 17.85 35.65
CA ASN A 556 -3.91 18.68 36.33
C ASN A 556 -2.68 18.99 35.47
N ASP A 557 -2.11 17.98 34.82
CA ASP A 557 -0.89 18.06 34.01
C ASP A 557 -0.94 17.13 32.78
N PHE A 558 0.09 17.18 31.94
CA PHE A 558 0.24 16.36 30.74
C PHE A 558 1.10 15.12 30.99
N VAL A 559 0.49 13.95 30.84
CA VAL A 559 1.14 12.65 31.00
C VAL A 559 1.60 12.12 29.63
N PRO A 560 2.85 11.64 29.48
CA PRO A 560 3.34 11.14 28.20
C PRO A 560 2.65 9.84 27.78
N VAL A 561 2.42 9.71 26.47
CA VAL A 561 1.80 8.55 25.83
C VAL A 561 2.84 7.86 24.94
N ASN A 562 3.03 6.56 25.13
CA ASN A 562 4.02 5.82 24.37
C ASN A 562 3.54 5.52 22.94
N LEU A 563 4.15 6.19 21.96
CA LEU A 563 3.89 5.98 20.54
C LEU A 563 5.00 5.22 19.78
N LYS A 564 5.98 4.65 20.49
CA LYS A 564 7.14 4.00 19.87
C LYS A 564 6.77 2.64 19.28
N THR A 565 7.03 2.44 17.99
CA THR A 565 6.89 1.13 17.31
C THR A 565 8.23 0.49 16.96
N GLY A 566 9.36 1.13 17.26
CA GLY A 566 10.70 0.68 16.87
C GLY A 566 11.83 1.35 17.65
N LYS A 567 13.05 1.31 17.11
CA LYS A 567 14.28 1.86 17.73
C LYS A 567 14.43 3.39 17.60
N GLU A 568 13.45 4.09 17.05
CA GLU A 568 13.55 5.53 16.86
C GLU A 568 13.61 6.28 18.20
N SER A 569 14.48 7.29 18.25
CA SER A 569 14.76 8.06 19.47
C SER A 569 13.67 9.08 19.78
N THR A 570 13.04 9.68 18.76
CA THR A 570 12.10 10.81 18.91
C THR A 570 10.94 10.73 17.91
N ILE A 571 9.74 11.06 18.39
CA ILE A 571 8.50 11.08 17.60
C ILE A 571 7.97 12.50 17.59
N VAL A 572 7.79 13.05 16.39
CA VAL A 572 7.12 14.35 16.20
C VAL A 572 5.70 14.10 15.72
N VAL A 573 4.72 14.41 16.55
CA VAL A 573 3.30 14.39 16.17
C VAL A 573 2.97 15.65 15.38
N ARG A 574 2.35 15.52 14.21
CA ARG A 574 1.99 16.66 13.34
C ARG A 574 0.52 17.05 13.44
N SER A 575 -0.36 16.07 13.51
CA SER A 575 -1.81 16.28 13.63
C SER A 575 -2.46 15.01 14.13
N ILE A 576 -3.57 15.18 14.84
CA ILE A 576 -4.36 14.12 15.46
C ILE A 576 -5.82 14.32 14.99
N LEU A 577 -6.45 13.23 14.58
CA LEU A 577 -7.88 13.19 14.30
C LEU A 577 -8.50 11.97 14.97
N GLU A 578 -9.67 12.12 15.56
CA GLU A 578 -10.45 10.98 16.05
C GLU A 578 -11.26 10.37 14.90
N GLY A 579 -11.11 9.05 14.75
CA GLY A 579 -11.87 8.23 13.82
C GLY A 579 -12.97 7.45 14.55
N ASN A 580 -13.42 6.37 13.91
CA ASN A 580 -14.49 5.53 14.45
C ASN A 580 -14.11 4.91 15.80
N ASN A 581 -15.12 4.74 16.66
CA ASN A 581 -15.02 4.13 17.99
C ASN A 581 -14.05 4.83 18.96
N GLY A 582 -13.73 6.11 18.71
CA GLY A 582 -12.84 6.90 19.56
C GLY A 582 -11.35 6.57 19.41
N ASN A 583 -10.96 5.88 18.34
CA ASN A 583 -9.54 5.66 18.01
C ASN A 583 -8.96 6.87 17.28
N PHE A 584 -7.67 7.12 17.44
CA PHE A 584 -6.99 8.26 16.83
C PHE A 584 -6.20 7.87 15.59
N TRP A 585 -6.26 8.71 14.57
CA TRP A 585 -5.32 8.77 13.47
C TRP A 585 -4.29 9.86 13.79
N ILE A 586 -3.02 9.46 13.88
CA ILE A 586 -1.92 10.35 14.28
C ILE A 586 -0.88 10.38 13.16
N SER A 587 -0.69 11.56 12.56
CA SER A 587 0.36 11.76 11.57
C SER A 587 1.68 12.14 12.24
N THR A 588 2.78 11.54 11.77
CA THR A 588 4.13 11.74 12.35
C THR A 588 5.17 12.01 11.26
N ASN A 589 6.30 12.61 11.61
CA ASN A 589 7.39 12.84 10.65
C ASN A 589 8.12 11.55 10.23
N ASN A 590 8.34 10.63 11.17
CA ASN A 590 9.33 9.55 10.98
C ASN A 590 8.69 8.15 10.97
N GLN A 591 7.55 7.96 11.64
CA GLN A 591 6.84 6.68 11.71
C GLN A 591 5.68 6.55 10.71
N GLY A 592 5.40 7.59 9.91
CA GLY A 592 4.23 7.60 9.03
C GLY A 592 2.93 7.89 9.79
N LEU A 593 1.88 7.13 9.49
CA LEU A 593 0.53 7.30 10.05
C LEU A 593 0.22 6.19 11.04
N LEU A 594 -0.13 6.56 12.28
CA LEU A 594 -0.47 5.62 13.36
C LEU A 594 -1.98 5.58 13.58
N TYR A 595 -2.52 4.39 13.81
CA TYR A 595 -3.88 4.17 14.29
C TYR A 595 -3.81 3.70 15.74
N TYR A 596 -4.21 4.56 16.67
CA TYR A 596 -4.01 4.43 18.11
C TYR A 596 -5.33 4.30 18.86
N ASN A 597 -5.40 3.40 19.84
CA ASN A 597 -6.56 3.26 20.73
C ASN A 597 -6.23 3.93 22.08
N PRO A 598 -6.91 5.03 22.44
CA PRO A 598 -6.64 5.76 23.68
C PRO A 598 -7.19 5.09 24.95
N ILE A 599 -8.07 4.09 24.82
CA ILE A 599 -8.62 3.33 25.95
C ILE A 599 -7.67 2.18 26.31
N GLU A 600 -7.19 1.47 25.31
CA GLU A 600 -6.24 0.35 25.47
C GLU A 600 -4.78 0.81 25.52
N GLU A 601 -4.54 2.10 25.31
CA GLU A 601 -3.22 2.74 25.27
C GLU A 601 -2.23 2.05 24.33
N LYS A 602 -2.70 1.63 23.15
CA LYS A 602 -1.90 0.85 22.21
C LYS A 602 -2.06 1.29 20.76
N ILE A 603 -0.99 1.12 20.00
CA ILE A 603 -1.00 1.28 18.55
C ILE A 603 -1.63 0.02 17.95
N LEU A 604 -2.76 0.19 17.27
CA LEU A 604 -3.47 -0.89 16.59
C LEU A 604 -2.83 -1.20 15.23
N LYS A 605 -2.43 -0.16 14.49
CA LYS A 605 -1.78 -0.28 13.18
C LYS A 605 -0.79 0.86 12.96
N ASN A 606 0.29 0.55 12.23
CA ASN A 606 1.28 1.54 11.79
C ASN A 606 1.40 1.45 10.25
N TYR A 607 1.21 2.58 9.58
CA TYR A 607 1.30 2.73 8.14
C TYR A 607 2.49 3.63 7.78
N THR A 608 3.59 3.01 7.37
CA THR A 608 4.82 3.69 6.99
C THR A 608 5.21 3.37 5.55
N TYR A 609 5.93 4.30 4.92
CA TYR A 609 6.50 4.10 3.58
C TYR A 609 7.76 3.21 3.62
N LYS A 610 8.41 3.09 4.80
CA LYS A 610 9.51 2.15 5.01
C LYS A 610 8.92 0.81 5.40
N THR A 611 8.90 -0.14 4.47
CA THR A 611 8.60 -1.54 4.79
C THR A 611 9.59 -2.03 5.84
N ALA A 612 9.04 -2.40 7.01
CA ALA A 612 9.79 -3.08 8.08
C ALA A 612 10.11 -4.53 7.73
#